data_AF-A0A4V0KEY7-F1
#
_entry.id   AF-A0A4V0KEY7-F1
#
_cell.length_a   1.000
_cell.length_b   1.000
_cell.length_c   1.000
_cell.angle_alpha   90.00
_cell.angle_beta   90.00
_cell.angle_gamma   90.00
#
_symmetry.space_group_name_H-M   'P 1'
#
loop_
_entity.id
_entity.type
_entity.pdbx_description
1 polymer ?
#
loop_
_entity_poly.entity_id
_entity_poly.type
_entity_poly.pdbx_seq_one_letter_code
_entity_poly.pdbx_strand_id
1 'polypeptide(L)'
;MLTSTCEQFDTLRENLSDESDGSGNYFSTSGMLTTYCPDKKCDNDTNRINGGCLWLLDRFYGGKSVFSHYADGKIDIVVYIMMWLGYKLNQKLNSQFPNINKFYNTHMKDFYDYKKDINGVDGYSTYNDLINKHNYVLDIPNENMSKFYDAFKSLCKLYTECDDSESDYNSYLEKTQEFVEKYEQLKDLDITKNYPYSQLFSILSKDYDNLKNKCYYFPPLLTYSLISIALIFVAIPIFLGISYKYSLFGFRKRFQKQKLREKIKNIMKKMIH
;
A
#
# COMPACT_ATOMS: atom_id res chain seq x y z
N MET A 1 -5.27 15.32 11.81
CA MET A 1 -5.99 14.07 12.08
C MET A 1 -5.49 12.96 11.15
N LEU A 2 -5.70 13.01 9.83
CA LEU A 2 -4.95 12.10 8.95
C LEU A 2 -3.45 12.48 8.90
N THR A 3 -3.09 13.76 8.89
CA THR A 3 -1.68 14.22 9.00
C THR A 3 -0.93 13.55 10.16
N SER A 4 -1.44 13.69 11.38
CA SER A 4 -0.88 13.04 12.57
C SER A 4 -0.87 11.51 12.48
N THR A 5 -1.84 10.91 11.77
CA THR A 5 -1.85 9.47 11.53
C THR A 5 -0.68 9.08 10.62
N CYS A 6 -0.56 9.74 9.46
CA CYS A 6 0.49 9.53 8.47
C CYS A 6 1.90 9.70 9.05
N GLU A 7 2.13 10.74 9.86
CA GLU A 7 3.40 10.97 10.56
C GLU A 7 3.84 9.77 11.43
N GLN A 8 2.90 9.13 12.14
CA GLN A 8 3.25 7.95 12.96
C GLN A 8 3.56 6.73 12.08
N PHE A 9 2.86 6.56 10.96
CA PHE A 9 3.18 5.51 9.99
C PHE A 9 4.53 5.75 9.30
N ASP A 10 4.90 7.00 9.04
CA ASP A 10 6.21 7.36 8.49
C ASP A 10 7.32 7.11 9.51
N THR A 11 7.11 7.50 10.78
CA THR A 11 8.02 7.16 11.89
C THR A 11 8.23 5.64 11.99
N LEU A 12 7.15 4.86 11.89
CA LEU A 12 7.27 3.40 11.88
C LEU A 12 8.04 2.91 10.65
N ARG A 13 7.82 3.49 9.47
CA ARG A 13 8.50 3.08 8.22
C ARG A 13 10.00 3.34 8.29
N GLU A 14 10.44 4.44 8.89
CA GLU A 14 11.86 4.71 9.13
C GLU A 14 12.50 3.62 10.00
N ASN A 15 11.76 3.11 10.98
CA ASN A 15 12.21 2.05 11.90
C ASN A 15 11.91 0.62 11.41
N LEU A 16 11.00 0.45 10.43
CA LEU A 16 10.51 -0.82 9.89
C LEU A 16 10.29 -0.69 8.38
N SER A 17 11.39 -0.49 7.63
CA SER A 17 11.38 -0.16 6.20
C SER A 17 10.43 -1.03 5.35
N ASP A 18 9.72 -0.37 4.44
CA ASP A 18 8.88 -0.98 3.41
C ASP A 18 9.70 -1.58 2.26
N GLU A 19 10.96 -1.13 2.09
CA GLU A 19 11.85 -1.51 1.00
C GLU A 19 12.94 -2.46 1.49
N SER A 20 13.16 -3.54 0.73
CA SER A 20 14.28 -4.45 0.94
C SER A 20 15.51 -3.92 0.21
N ASP A 21 16.03 -2.77 0.62
CA ASP A 21 17.24 -2.27 -0.01
C ASP A 21 18.40 -3.21 0.34
N GLY A 22 18.95 -3.85 -0.69
CA GLY A 22 20.03 -4.84 -0.63
C GLY A 22 21.38 -4.32 -0.11
N SER A 23 21.37 -3.18 0.60
CA SER A 23 22.48 -2.76 1.44
C SER A 23 22.19 -3.26 2.85
N GLY A 24 23.03 -4.18 3.33
CA GLY A 24 22.99 -4.69 4.70
C GLY A 24 23.34 -3.64 5.74
N ASN A 25 22.59 -2.55 5.81
CA ASN A 25 22.55 -1.71 6.97
C ASN A 25 21.83 -2.49 8.06
N TYR A 26 22.63 -2.97 9.00
CA TYR A 26 22.19 -3.57 10.25
C TYR A 26 20.99 -2.79 10.77
N PHE A 27 19.84 -3.46 10.66
CA PHE A 27 18.57 -3.02 11.19
C PHE A 27 18.74 -2.84 12.70
N SER A 28 19.07 -1.63 13.13
CA SER A 28 18.97 -1.32 14.55
C SER A 28 17.50 -1.10 14.81
N THR A 29 16.82 -2.16 15.23
CA THR A 29 15.67 -2.08 16.11
C THR A 29 16.12 -1.35 17.40
N SER A 30 16.57 -0.11 17.31
CA SER A 30 17.15 0.63 18.42
C SER A 30 16.02 1.12 19.31
N GLY A 31 15.80 0.38 20.40
CA GLY A 31 15.05 0.78 21.59
C GLY A 31 13.53 0.91 21.43
N MET A 32 13.06 1.59 20.38
CA MET A 32 11.67 2.00 20.25
C MET A 32 10.71 0.84 20.04
N LEU A 33 11.06 -0.14 19.20
CA LEU A 33 10.22 -1.29 18.89
C LEU A 33 10.53 -2.52 19.74
N THR A 34 11.74 -2.62 20.30
CA THR A 34 12.15 -3.78 21.13
C THR A 34 11.29 -3.92 22.38
N THR A 35 10.83 -2.81 22.95
CA THR A 35 9.91 -2.83 24.10
C THR A 35 8.54 -3.41 23.76
N TYR A 36 8.10 -3.37 22.51
CA TYR A 36 6.81 -3.90 22.03
C TYR A 36 6.90 -5.31 21.45
N CYS A 37 8.10 -5.82 21.19
CA CYS A 37 8.25 -7.19 20.70
C CYS A 37 7.98 -8.23 21.79
N PRO A 38 7.32 -9.36 21.46
CA PRO A 38 7.04 -10.43 22.43
C PRO A 38 8.28 -11.01 23.10
N ASP A 39 9.38 -11.12 22.37
CA ASP A 39 10.68 -11.64 22.82
C ASP A 39 11.61 -10.55 23.40
N LYS A 40 11.16 -9.29 23.42
CA LYS A 40 11.93 -8.08 23.75
C LYS A 40 13.19 -7.86 22.91
N LYS A 41 13.35 -8.59 21.80
CA LYS A 41 14.54 -8.55 20.94
C LYS A 41 14.22 -8.29 19.47
N CYS A 42 13.02 -8.65 19.04
CA CYS A 42 12.56 -8.59 17.65
C CYS A 42 13.48 -9.37 16.70
N ASP A 43 13.84 -10.60 17.07
CA ASP A 43 14.90 -11.37 16.38
C ASP A 43 14.45 -11.95 15.04
N ASN A 44 13.14 -11.98 14.76
CA ASN A 44 12.57 -12.49 13.52
C ASN A 44 11.46 -11.58 12.98
N ASP A 45 11.10 -11.78 11.72
CA ASP A 45 10.09 -10.96 11.03
C ASP A 45 8.72 -11.00 11.71
N THR A 46 8.30 -12.15 12.24
CA THR A 46 7.04 -12.28 13.01
C THR A 46 7.02 -11.35 14.22
N ASN A 47 8.08 -11.35 15.02
CA ASN A 47 8.18 -10.52 16.22
C ASN A 47 8.30 -9.04 15.87
N ARG A 48 9.03 -8.70 14.81
CA ARG A 48 9.15 -7.31 14.29
C ARG A 48 7.81 -6.76 13.82
N ILE A 49 7.08 -7.54 13.02
CA ILE A 49 5.77 -7.15 12.50
C ILE A 49 4.75 -7.02 13.64
N ASN A 50 4.73 -7.96 14.57
CA ASN A 50 3.86 -7.89 15.75
C ASN A 50 4.19 -6.68 16.64
N GLY A 51 5.48 -6.44 16.90
CA GLY A 51 5.95 -5.30 17.68
C GLY A 51 5.60 -3.97 17.03
N GLY A 52 5.73 -3.85 15.71
CA GLY A 52 5.30 -2.66 14.96
C GLY A 52 3.79 -2.45 15.00
N CYS A 53 2.99 -3.52 14.91
CA CYS A 53 1.53 -3.43 15.05
C CYS A 53 1.13 -2.96 16.44
N LEU A 54 1.74 -3.54 17.49
CA LEU A 54 1.48 -3.17 18.87
C LEU A 54 1.92 -1.74 19.15
N TRP A 55 3.06 -1.31 18.60
CA TRP A 55 3.53 0.07 18.70
C TRP A 55 2.52 1.07 18.11
N LEU A 56 1.97 0.80 16.92
CA LEU A 56 0.93 1.64 16.33
C LEU A 56 -0.30 1.70 17.22
N LEU A 57 -0.77 0.56 17.72
CA LEU A 57 -1.92 0.48 18.60
C LEU A 57 -1.68 1.31 19.87
N ASP A 58 -0.52 1.18 20.51
CA ASP A 58 -0.18 1.95 21.69
C ASP A 58 -0.06 3.44 21.41
N ARG A 59 0.49 3.82 20.25
CA ARG A 59 0.66 5.21 19.85
C ARG A 59 -0.65 5.94 19.60
N PHE A 60 -1.69 5.25 19.12
CA PHE A 60 -3.01 5.84 18.88
C PHE A 60 -3.99 5.59 20.03
N TYR A 61 -3.82 4.52 20.80
CA TYR A 61 -4.86 3.99 21.69
C TYR A 61 -4.35 3.62 23.10
N GLY A 62 -3.09 3.91 23.46
CA GLY A 62 -2.49 3.55 24.75
C GLY A 62 -3.05 4.24 25.99
N GLY A 63 -4.13 5.02 25.85
CA GLY A 63 -4.85 5.64 26.95
C GLY A 63 -5.66 6.86 26.51
N LYS A 64 -6.46 7.41 27.42
CA LYS A 64 -7.36 8.54 27.14
C LYS A 64 -6.68 9.76 26.51
N SER A 65 -5.54 10.18 27.05
CA SER A 65 -4.80 11.35 26.54
C SER A 65 -4.24 11.09 25.14
N VAL A 66 -3.64 9.91 24.94
CA VAL A 66 -3.07 9.47 23.66
C VAL A 66 -4.16 9.36 22.59
N PHE A 67 -5.29 8.72 22.93
CA PHE A 67 -6.44 8.57 22.05
C PHE A 67 -7.07 9.91 21.67
N SER A 68 -7.22 10.83 22.62
CA SER A 68 -7.71 12.18 22.30
C SER A 68 -6.74 12.95 21.41
N HIS A 69 -5.43 12.80 21.60
CA HIS A 69 -4.43 13.60 20.90
C HIS A 69 -4.15 13.07 19.48
N TYR A 70 -3.85 11.78 19.35
CA TYR A 70 -3.42 11.20 18.08
C TYR A 70 -4.60 10.69 17.24
N ALA A 71 -5.60 10.10 17.90
CA ALA A 71 -6.74 9.52 17.22
C ALA A 71 -7.98 10.42 17.17
N ASP A 72 -8.00 11.54 17.93
CA ASP A 72 -9.09 12.52 17.91
C ASP A 72 -10.47 11.86 18.11
N GLY A 73 -10.52 10.86 19.00
CA GLY A 73 -11.74 10.09 19.28
C GLY A 73 -12.15 9.07 18.19
N LYS A 74 -11.34 8.84 17.15
CA LYS A 74 -11.70 7.98 16.01
C LYS A 74 -11.08 6.60 16.12
N ILE A 75 -11.93 5.59 16.14
CA ILE A 75 -11.53 4.19 16.20
C ILE A 75 -11.10 3.64 14.83
N ASP A 76 -11.50 4.28 13.74
CA ASP A 76 -11.26 3.80 12.38
C ASP A 76 -9.76 3.74 12.00
N ILE A 77 -8.86 4.42 12.73
CA ILE A 77 -7.40 4.32 12.49
C ILE A 77 -6.92 2.86 12.65
N VAL A 78 -7.57 2.04 13.47
CA VAL A 78 -7.25 0.61 13.58
C VAL A 78 -7.32 -0.09 12.22
N VAL A 79 -8.20 0.36 11.32
CA VAL A 79 -8.30 -0.21 9.97
C VAL A 79 -7.02 0.06 9.18
N TYR A 80 -6.43 1.26 9.27
CA TYR A 80 -5.13 1.56 8.65
C TYR A 80 -3.99 0.74 9.26
N ILE A 81 -4.02 0.50 10.57
CA ILE A 81 -3.05 -0.37 11.25
C ILE A 81 -3.16 -1.81 10.70
N MET A 82 -4.38 -2.30 10.50
CA MET A 82 -4.61 -3.63 9.92
C MET A 82 -4.21 -3.68 8.44
N MET A 83 -4.44 -2.62 7.65
CA MET A 83 -3.92 -2.51 6.26
C MET A 83 -2.40 -2.65 6.24
N TRP A 84 -1.69 -1.93 7.12
CA TRP A 84 -0.24 -2.03 7.27
C TRP A 84 0.22 -3.44 7.68
N LEU A 85 -0.48 -4.07 8.64
CA LEU A 85 -0.16 -5.42 9.07
C LEU A 85 -0.30 -6.42 7.92
N GLY A 86 -1.43 -6.37 7.20
CA GLY A 86 -1.65 -7.19 6.01
C GLY A 86 -0.59 -6.96 4.94
N TYR A 87 -0.17 -5.70 4.73
CA TYR A 87 0.90 -5.34 3.82
C TYR A 87 2.24 -6.00 4.17
N LYS A 88 2.67 -5.90 5.45
CA LYS A 88 3.93 -6.51 5.89
C LYS A 88 3.89 -8.03 5.85
N LEU A 89 2.75 -8.64 6.20
CA LEU A 89 2.56 -10.08 6.08
C LEU A 89 2.64 -10.50 4.61
N ASN A 90 2.03 -9.77 3.68
CA ASN A 90 2.13 -10.05 2.25
C ASN A 90 3.59 -10.03 1.75
N GLN A 91 4.40 -9.08 2.23
CA GLN A 91 5.81 -8.97 1.82
C GLN A 91 6.71 -10.09 2.36
N LYS A 92 6.53 -10.50 3.62
CA LYS A 92 7.52 -11.33 4.33
C LYS A 92 7.02 -12.73 4.67
N LEU A 93 5.72 -12.89 4.94
CA LEU A 93 5.17 -14.09 5.57
C LEU A 93 3.88 -14.61 4.91
N ASN A 94 3.60 -14.22 3.66
CA ASN A 94 2.32 -14.51 2.99
C ASN A 94 2.03 -16.01 2.85
N SER A 95 3.07 -16.83 2.64
CA SER A 95 2.94 -18.29 2.55
C SER A 95 2.47 -18.92 3.87
N GLN A 96 2.84 -18.32 5.01
CA GLN A 96 2.47 -18.79 6.35
C GLN A 96 1.13 -18.18 6.79
N PHE A 97 0.92 -16.91 6.44
CA PHE A 97 -0.22 -16.08 6.80
C PHE A 97 -0.76 -15.38 5.54
N PRO A 98 -1.70 -15.99 4.80
CA PRO A 98 -2.30 -15.38 3.62
C PRO A 98 -3.31 -14.27 3.95
N ASN A 99 -3.74 -14.18 5.22
CA ASN A 99 -4.57 -13.11 5.78
C ASN A 99 -4.15 -12.83 7.24
N ILE A 100 -4.72 -11.80 7.84
CA ILE A 100 -4.38 -11.36 9.20
C ILE A 100 -4.94 -12.33 10.25
N ASN A 101 -6.09 -12.96 10.01
CA ASN A 101 -6.80 -13.79 10.98
C ASN A 101 -5.90 -14.86 11.62
N LYS A 102 -5.14 -15.60 10.81
CA LYS A 102 -4.24 -16.64 11.32
C LYS A 102 -3.09 -16.05 12.15
N PHE A 103 -2.52 -14.93 11.72
CA PHE A 103 -1.47 -14.24 12.46
C PHE A 103 -1.99 -13.71 13.80
N TYR A 104 -3.16 -13.07 13.78
CA TYR A 104 -3.84 -12.54 14.96
C TYR A 104 -4.06 -13.62 16.02
N ASN A 105 -4.66 -14.75 15.65
CA ASN A 105 -4.92 -15.85 16.60
C ASN A 105 -3.63 -16.48 17.16
N THR A 106 -2.55 -16.51 16.38
CA THR A 106 -1.31 -17.20 16.80
C THR A 106 -0.38 -16.29 17.60
N HIS A 107 -0.31 -15.00 17.27
CA HIS A 107 0.73 -14.10 17.74
C HIS A 107 0.22 -12.85 18.48
N MET A 108 -1.08 -12.52 18.40
CA MET A 108 -1.62 -11.27 18.97
C MET A 108 -2.64 -11.54 20.07
N LYS A 109 -3.70 -12.28 19.75
CA LYS A 109 -4.92 -12.42 20.58
C LYS A 109 -4.65 -12.77 22.04
N ASP A 110 -3.77 -13.74 22.28
CA ASP A 110 -3.46 -14.23 23.63
C ASP A 110 -2.25 -13.54 24.27
N PHE A 111 -1.59 -12.63 23.56
CA PHE A 111 -0.44 -11.91 24.08
C PHE A 111 -0.86 -10.82 25.07
N TYR A 112 -0.14 -10.71 26.19
CA TYR A 112 -0.53 -9.89 27.34
C TYR A 112 -0.84 -8.44 26.97
N ASP A 113 0.00 -7.81 26.17
CA ASP A 113 -0.16 -6.39 25.82
C ASP A 113 -1.43 -6.10 25.00
N TYR A 114 -1.96 -7.07 24.24
CA TYR A 114 -3.23 -6.92 23.51
C TYR A 114 -4.47 -7.11 24.39
N LYS A 115 -4.31 -7.82 25.52
CA LYS A 115 -5.37 -8.09 26.50
C LYS A 115 -5.38 -7.10 27.66
N LYS A 116 -4.32 -6.33 27.81
CA LYS A 116 -4.17 -5.34 28.88
C LYS A 116 -5.31 -4.32 28.80
N ASP A 117 -5.96 -4.09 29.94
CA ASP A 117 -7.04 -3.11 30.05
C ASP A 117 -6.53 -1.68 29.85
N ILE A 118 -7.30 -0.90 29.10
CA ILE A 118 -7.03 0.50 28.78
C ILE A 118 -8.09 1.35 29.48
N ASN A 119 -7.67 2.03 30.54
CA ASN A 119 -8.58 2.77 31.40
C ASN A 119 -8.96 4.14 30.82
N GLY A 120 -10.22 4.52 31.01
CA GLY A 120 -10.71 5.89 30.77
C GLY A 120 -10.96 6.24 29.30
N VAL A 121 -11.03 5.25 28.41
CA VAL A 121 -11.42 5.45 27.01
C VAL A 121 -12.81 4.89 26.76
N ASP A 122 -13.69 5.72 26.21
CA ASP A 122 -15.01 5.26 25.79
C ASP A 122 -14.91 4.56 24.45
N GLY A 123 -15.51 3.37 24.36
CA GLY A 123 -15.64 2.64 23.11
C GLY A 123 -14.60 1.54 22.88
N TYR A 124 -13.59 1.34 23.72
CA TYR A 124 -12.85 0.07 23.76
C TYR A 124 -12.22 -0.16 25.13
N SER A 125 -12.06 -1.42 25.53
CA SER A 125 -11.39 -1.79 26.80
C SER A 125 -9.98 -2.37 26.61
N THR A 126 -9.70 -2.94 25.44
CA THR A 126 -8.41 -3.57 25.11
C THR A 126 -8.11 -3.39 23.62
N TYR A 127 -6.88 -3.62 23.18
CA TYR A 127 -6.58 -3.64 21.75
C TYR A 127 -7.30 -4.78 21.02
N ASN A 128 -7.51 -5.92 21.67
CA ASN A 128 -8.35 -6.98 21.12
C ASN A 128 -9.79 -6.53 20.86
N ASP A 129 -10.40 -5.81 21.80
CA ASP A 129 -11.75 -5.26 21.62
C ASP A 129 -11.79 -4.28 20.44
N LEU A 130 -10.78 -3.40 20.32
CA LEU A 130 -10.66 -2.47 19.21
C LEU A 130 -10.56 -3.20 17.84
N ILE A 131 -9.71 -4.23 17.73
CA ILE A 131 -9.59 -5.04 16.51
C ILE A 131 -10.90 -5.78 16.21
N ASN A 132 -11.55 -6.33 17.24
CA ASN A 132 -12.79 -7.10 17.09
C ASN A 132 -13.96 -6.24 16.58
N LYS A 133 -13.98 -4.94 16.89
CA LYS A 133 -14.96 -3.99 16.32
C LYS A 133 -14.85 -3.84 14.80
N HIS A 134 -13.65 -4.07 14.25
CA HIS A 134 -13.37 -4.07 12.82
C HIS A 134 -12.91 -5.45 12.34
N ASN A 135 -13.45 -6.54 12.91
CA ASN A 135 -13.01 -7.91 12.62
C ASN A 135 -13.09 -8.30 11.13
N TYR A 136 -13.91 -7.61 10.34
CA TYR A 136 -14.05 -7.81 8.90
C TYR A 136 -12.73 -7.62 8.15
N VAL A 137 -11.75 -6.90 8.70
CA VAL A 137 -10.41 -6.74 8.11
C VAL A 137 -9.55 -7.99 8.22
N LEU A 138 -9.85 -8.90 9.15
CA LEU A 138 -8.99 -10.04 9.48
C LEU A 138 -8.95 -11.09 8.36
N ASP A 139 -10.07 -11.27 7.67
CA ASP A 139 -10.25 -12.30 6.64
C ASP A 139 -9.91 -11.82 5.23
N ILE A 140 -9.63 -10.51 5.05
CA ILE A 140 -9.23 -9.96 3.76
C ILE A 140 -7.86 -10.57 3.37
N PRO A 141 -7.70 -11.09 2.14
CA PRO A 141 -6.40 -11.54 1.66
C PRO A 141 -5.34 -10.44 1.78
N ASN A 142 -4.16 -10.79 2.27
CA ASN A 142 -3.07 -9.86 2.50
C ASN A 142 -2.62 -9.14 1.22
N GLU A 143 -2.73 -9.80 0.06
CA GLU A 143 -2.51 -9.17 -1.25
C GLU A 143 -3.45 -7.96 -1.48
N ASN A 144 -4.72 -8.09 -1.10
CA ASN A 144 -5.67 -7.00 -1.24
C ASN A 144 -5.45 -5.94 -0.15
N MET A 145 -5.14 -6.33 1.09
CA MET A 145 -4.75 -5.39 2.14
C MET A 145 -3.53 -4.55 1.74
N SER A 146 -2.54 -5.14 1.05
CA SER A 146 -1.40 -4.42 0.47
C SER A 146 -1.84 -3.34 -0.50
N LYS A 147 -2.80 -3.61 -1.40
CA LYS A 147 -3.30 -2.62 -2.37
C LYS A 147 -3.97 -1.45 -1.66
N PHE A 148 -4.78 -1.73 -0.64
CA PHE A 148 -5.40 -0.68 0.19
C PHE A 148 -4.36 0.13 0.97
N TYR A 149 -3.33 -0.52 1.52
CA TYR A 149 -2.24 0.16 2.22
C TYR A 149 -1.42 1.04 1.27
N ASP A 150 -1.17 0.61 0.03
CA ASP A 150 -0.50 1.43 -0.98
C ASP A 150 -1.31 2.70 -1.30
N ALA A 151 -2.64 2.57 -1.44
CA ALA A 151 -3.52 3.71 -1.64
C ALA A 151 -3.50 4.65 -0.41
N PHE A 152 -3.59 4.10 0.80
CA PHE A 152 -3.45 4.88 2.05
C PHE A 152 -2.10 5.61 2.12
N LYS A 153 -0.99 4.94 1.78
CA LYS A 153 0.34 5.54 1.75
C LYS A 153 0.42 6.70 0.75
N SER A 154 -0.16 6.55 -0.44
CA SER A 154 -0.24 7.65 -1.42
C SER A 154 -1.13 8.80 -0.93
N LEU A 155 -2.23 8.51 -0.21
CA LEU A 155 -3.06 9.53 0.44
C LEU A 155 -2.25 10.30 1.49
N CYS A 156 -1.42 9.61 2.29
CA CYS A 156 -0.54 10.25 3.25
C CYS A 156 0.45 11.23 2.61
N LYS A 157 1.10 10.84 1.51
CA LYS A 157 1.98 11.76 0.75
C LYS A 157 1.23 13.02 0.29
N LEU A 158 0.00 12.84 -0.17
CA LEU A 158 -0.83 13.96 -0.61
C LEU A 158 -1.22 14.89 0.56
N TYR A 159 -1.48 14.34 1.74
CA TYR A 159 -1.69 15.12 2.96
C TYR A 159 -0.45 15.92 3.34
N THR A 160 0.73 15.30 3.30
CA THR A 160 2.00 15.98 3.59
C THR A 160 2.23 17.15 2.64
N GLU A 161 2.01 16.93 1.33
CA GLU A 161 2.16 17.98 0.32
C GLU A 161 1.14 19.12 0.53
N CYS A 162 -0.10 18.78 0.89
CA CYS A 162 -1.16 19.75 1.14
C CYS A 162 -0.88 20.64 2.37
N ASP A 163 -0.26 20.08 3.41
CA ASP A 163 0.09 20.80 4.63
C ASP A 163 1.41 21.60 4.47
N ASP A 164 2.20 21.33 3.42
CA ASP A 164 3.42 22.08 3.11
C ASP A 164 3.10 23.42 2.43
N SER A 165 3.39 24.52 3.13
CA SER A 165 3.19 25.88 2.63
C SER A 165 4.09 26.25 1.45
N GLU A 166 5.17 25.51 1.22
CA GLU A 166 6.11 25.69 0.11
C GLU A 166 5.80 24.79 -1.09
N SER A 167 4.80 23.90 -0.98
CA SER A 167 4.39 23.03 -2.07
C SER A 167 3.95 23.81 -3.31
N ASP A 168 4.53 23.49 -4.46
CA ASP A 168 4.05 23.98 -5.74
C ASP A 168 2.88 23.13 -6.23
N TYR A 169 1.94 23.78 -6.92
CA TYR A 169 0.77 23.16 -7.55
C TYR A 169 1.13 21.92 -8.36
N ASN A 170 2.29 21.91 -9.03
CA ASN A 170 2.76 20.77 -9.82
C ASN A 170 3.08 19.54 -8.97
N SER A 171 3.67 19.71 -7.79
CA SER A 171 3.99 18.60 -6.89
C SER A 171 2.71 18.00 -6.30
N TYR A 172 1.79 18.86 -5.83
CA TYR A 172 0.46 18.45 -5.40
C TYR A 172 -0.31 17.70 -6.50
N LEU A 173 -0.22 18.19 -7.75
CA LEU A 173 -0.82 17.59 -8.92
C LEU A 173 -0.31 16.16 -9.17
N GLU A 174 1.01 15.96 -9.10
CA GLU A 174 1.65 14.66 -9.25
C GLU A 174 1.21 13.68 -8.16
N LYS A 175 1.21 14.10 -6.89
CA LYS A 175 0.76 13.25 -5.77
C LYS A 175 -0.72 12.91 -5.85
N THR A 176 -1.54 13.84 -6.33
CA THR A 176 -2.96 13.59 -6.57
C THR A 176 -3.16 12.52 -7.64
N GLN A 177 -2.39 12.59 -8.75
CA GLN A 177 -2.43 11.58 -9.80
C GLN A 177 -1.99 10.21 -9.27
N GLU A 178 -0.90 10.14 -8.50
CA GLU A 178 -0.43 8.90 -7.87
C GLU A 178 -1.54 8.26 -6.99
N PHE A 179 -2.20 9.05 -6.15
CA PHE A 179 -3.30 8.56 -5.32
C PHE A 179 -4.50 8.09 -6.15
N VAL A 180 -4.95 8.89 -7.14
CA VAL A 180 -6.09 8.54 -7.99
C VAL A 180 -5.82 7.24 -8.74
N GLU A 181 -4.63 7.05 -9.30
CA GLU A 181 -4.27 5.80 -9.98
C GLU A 181 -4.35 4.59 -9.04
N LYS A 182 -3.81 4.71 -7.82
CA LYS A 182 -3.88 3.65 -6.81
C LYS A 182 -5.32 3.38 -6.37
N TYR A 183 -6.11 4.43 -6.18
CA TYR A 183 -7.52 4.31 -5.79
C TYR A 183 -8.38 3.66 -6.89
N GLU A 184 -8.17 4.02 -8.15
CA GLU A 184 -8.87 3.40 -9.29
C GLU A 184 -8.54 1.91 -9.42
N GLN A 185 -7.29 1.49 -9.18
CA GLN A 185 -6.90 0.07 -9.16
C GLN A 185 -7.64 -0.74 -8.09
N LEU A 186 -8.12 -0.09 -7.03
CA LEU A 186 -8.93 -0.76 -6.03
C LEU A 186 -10.33 -1.08 -6.56
N LYS A 187 -10.89 -0.29 -7.49
CA LYS A 187 -12.29 -0.45 -7.92
C LYS A 187 -12.60 -1.84 -8.46
N ASP A 188 -11.63 -2.54 -9.04
CA ASP A 188 -11.78 -3.93 -9.45
C ASP A 188 -12.17 -4.85 -8.28
N LEU A 189 -11.69 -4.55 -7.07
CA LEU A 189 -12.07 -5.21 -5.82
C LEU A 189 -13.46 -4.77 -5.34
N ASP A 190 -13.82 -3.50 -5.55
CA ASP A 190 -15.14 -2.94 -5.19
C ASP A 190 -16.29 -3.58 -5.99
N ILE A 191 -16.05 -4.00 -7.23
CA ILE A 191 -17.05 -4.68 -8.08
C ILE A 191 -17.59 -5.95 -7.40
N THR A 192 -16.81 -6.57 -6.51
CA THR A 192 -17.26 -7.74 -5.72
C THR A 192 -18.21 -7.38 -4.57
N LYS A 193 -18.42 -6.08 -4.27
CA LYS A 193 -19.36 -5.49 -3.29
C LYS A 193 -19.53 -6.28 -1.98
N ASN A 194 -18.46 -6.90 -1.50
CA ASN A 194 -18.53 -7.57 -0.21
C ASN A 194 -18.33 -6.53 0.89
N TYR A 195 -19.11 -6.66 1.98
CA TYR A 195 -19.10 -5.78 3.15
C TYR A 195 -17.70 -5.30 3.56
N PRO A 196 -16.67 -6.17 3.75
CA PRO A 196 -15.34 -5.74 4.20
C PRO A 196 -14.71 -4.69 3.27
N TYR A 197 -14.74 -4.91 1.95
CA TYR A 197 -14.11 -4.00 1.00
C TYR A 197 -14.79 -2.64 0.99
N SER A 198 -16.13 -2.61 0.98
CA SER A 198 -16.89 -1.36 0.99
C SER A 198 -16.56 -0.47 2.21
N GLN A 199 -16.24 -1.07 3.37
CA GLN A 199 -15.81 -0.32 4.55
C GLN A 199 -14.42 0.31 4.36
N LEU A 200 -13.45 -0.43 3.82
CA LEU A 200 -12.10 0.10 3.54
C LEU A 200 -12.16 1.27 2.55
N PHE A 201 -12.99 1.14 1.51
CA PHE A 201 -13.25 2.22 0.55
C PHE A 201 -13.86 3.44 1.21
N SER A 202 -14.90 3.25 2.02
CA SER A 202 -15.58 4.35 2.68
C SER A 202 -14.64 5.13 3.58
N ILE A 203 -13.72 4.47 4.28
CA ILE A 203 -12.75 5.13 5.15
C ILE A 203 -11.77 5.96 4.32
N LEU A 204 -11.16 5.37 3.27
CA LEU A 204 -10.25 6.10 2.37
C LEU A 204 -10.93 7.28 1.66
N SER A 205 -12.14 7.08 1.14
CA SER A 205 -12.90 8.12 0.44
C SER A 205 -13.24 9.27 1.37
N LYS A 206 -13.68 8.97 2.59
CA LYS A 206 -14.01 10.00 3.59
C LYS A 206 -12.78 10.83 3.96
N ASP A 207 -11.63 10.19 4.10
CA ASP A 207 -10.40 10.90 4.42
C ASP A 207 -9.89 11.72 3.22
N TYR A 208 -10.01 11.22 2.00
CA TYR A 208 -9.76 12.03 0.81
C TYR A 208 -10.73 13.23 0.69
N ASP A 209 -12.02 13.07 0.98
CA ASP A 209 -12.98 14.18 0.99
C ASP A 209 -12.67 15.20 2.10
N ASN A 210 -12.13 14.75 3.24
CA ASN A 210 -11.67 15.66 4.30
C ASN A 210 -10.47 16.50 3.86
N LEU A 211 -9.59 15.94 3.03
CA LEU A 211 -8.45 16.65 2.45
C LEU A 211 -8.91 17.82 1.56
N LYS A 212 -10.02 17.66 0.82
CA LYS A 212 -10.61 18.72 -0.02
C LYS A 212 -10.87 20.02 0.70
N ASN A 213 -11.28 19.93 1.96
CA ASN A 213 -11.60 21.10 2.76
C ASN A 213 -10.37 21.76 3.39
N LYS A 214 -9.18 21.12 3.28
CA LYS A 214 -7.93 21.60 3.86
C LYS A 214 -6.98 22.18 2.82
N CYS A 215 -6.90 21.58 1.64
CA CYS A 215 -5.96 22.03 0.63
C CYS A 215 -6.44 23.30 -0.05
N TYR A 216 -5.57 24.30 -0.11
CA TYR A 216 -5.83 25.53 -0.84
C TYR A 216 -6.01 25.28 -2.35
N TYR A 217 -5.22 24.36 -2.89
CA TYR A 217 -5.34 23.86 -4.26
C TYR A 217 -6.06 22.52 -4.24
N PHE A 218 -7.37 22.51 -4.47
CA PHE A 218 -8.10 21.26 -4.68
C PHE A 218 -8.65 21.16 -6.10
N PRO A 219 -7.94 20.47 -7.01
CA PRO A 219 -8.41 20.25 -8.35
C PRO A 219 -9.55 19.19 -8.34
N PRO A 220 -10.60 19.33 -9.17
CA PRO A 220 -11.74 18.42 -9.12
C PRO A 220 -11.35 16.97 -9.50
N LEU A 221 -11.75 15.97 -8.71
CA LEU A 221 -11.59 14.53 -9.04
C LEU A 221 -12.00 14.17 -10.48
N LEU A 222 -13.04 14.83 -11.00
CA LEU A 222 -13.58 14.62 -12.35
C LEU A 222 -12.61 15.02 -13.47
N THR A 223 -11.72 16.00 -13.25
CA THR A 223 -10.69 16.33 -14.25
C THR A 223 -9.61 15.25 -14.34
N TYR A 224 -9.34 14.52 -13.24
CA TYR A 224 -8.31 13.48 -13.21
C TYR A 224 -8.75 12.16 -13.81
N SER A 225 -9.99 11.74 -13.57
CA SER A 225 -10.53 10.55 -14.25
C SER A 225 -10.42 10.72 -15.78
N LEU A 226 -10.74 11.92 -16.29
CA LEU A 226 -10.62 12.25 -17.71
C LEU A 226 -9.16 12.33 -18.20
N ILE A 227 -8.25 12.92 -17.41
CA ILE A 227 -6.82 13.03 -17.78
C ILE A 227 -6.12 11.66 -17.75
N SER A 228 -6.36 10.83 -16.73
CA SER A 228 -5.78 9.48 -16.63
C SER A 228 -6.28 8.61 -17.80
N ILE A 229 -7.58 8.66 -18.09
CA ILE A 229 -8.15 8.00 -19.29
C ILE A 229 -7.48 8.53 -20.57
N ALA A 230 -7.30 9.85 -20.71
CA ALA A 230 -6.65 10.44 -21.88
C ALA A 230 -5.18 10.01 -22.03
N LEU A 231 -4.41 9.93 -20.93
CA LEU A 231 -3.02 9.48 -20.95
C LEU A 231 -2.89 8.01 -21.36
N ILE A 232 -3.80 7.15 -20.91
CA ILE A 232 -3.90 5.75 -21.36
C ILE A 232 -4.16 5.70 -22.88
N PHE A 233 -5.07 6.53 -23.39
CA PHE A 233 -5.35 6.62 -24.82
C PHE A 233 -4.18 7.17 -25.66
N VAL A 234 -3.27 7.94 -25.07
CA VAL A 234 -2.04 8.43 -25.74
C VAL A 234 -0.91 7.40 -25.66
N ALA A 235 -0.74 6.71 -24.52
CA ALA A 235 0.35 5.77 -24.31
C ALA A 235 0.17 4.46 -25.10
N ILE A 236 -1.04 3.90 -25.15
CA ILE A 236 -1.31 2.63 -25.84
C ILE A 236 -0.89 2.67 -27.33
N PRO A 237 -1.27 3.69 -28.13
CA PRO A 237 -0.82 3.81 -29.52
C PRO A 237 0.69 3.93 -29.68
N ILE A 238 1.39 4.57 -28.75
CA ILE A 238 2.86 4.71 -28.78
C ILE A 238 3.52 3.34 -28.58
N PHE A 239 3.10 2.60 -27.56
CA PHE A 239 3.62 1.24 -27.30
C PHE A 239 3.28 0.28 -28.44
N LEU A 240 2.06 0.32 -28.96
CA LEU A 240 1.67 -0.47 -30.13
C LEU A 240 2.46 -0.07 -31.38
N GLY A 241 2.73 1.22 -31.59
CA GLY A 241 3.53 1.72 -32.69
C GLY A 241 4.99 1.26 -32.62
N ILE A 242 5.60 1.30 -31.44
CA ILE A 242 6.96 0.79 -31.19
C ILE A 242 7.02 -0.72 -31.42
N SER A 243 6.07 -1.47 -30.85
CA SER A 243 5.96 -2.93 -31.02
C SER A 243 5.74 -3.32 -32.49
N TYR A 244 4.85 -2.61 -33.19
CA TYR A 244 4.57 -2.81 -34.61
C TYR A 244 5.80 -2.55 -35.49
N LYS A 245 6.54 -1.45 -35.23
CA LYS A 245 7.78 -1.13 -35.96
C LYS A 245 8.86 -2.19 -35.74
N TYR A 246 9.01 -2.68 -34.51
CA TYR A 246 9.98 -3.72 -34.17
C TYR A 246 9.62 -5.06 -34.84
N SER A 247 8.34 -5.43 -34.82
CA SER A 247 7.82 -6.62 -35.48
C SER A 247 8.01 -6.56 -37.00
N LEU A 248 7.64 -5.45 -37.65
CA LEU A 248 7.80 -5.24 -39.10
C LEU A 248 9.27 -5.32 -39.54
N PHE A 249 10.18 -4.77 -38.72
CA PHE A 249 11.62 -4.87 -38.97
C PHE A 249 12.13 -6.31 -38.83
N GLY A 250 11.64 -7.04 -37.82
CA GLY A 250 11.90 -8.47 -37.64
C GLY A 250 11.46 -9.31 -38.85
N PHE A 251 10.26 -9.06 -39.38
CA PHE A 251 9.74 -9.72 -40.58
C PHE A 251 10.57 -9.42 -41.83
N ARG A 252 10.96 -8.14 -42.06
CA ARG A 252 11.84 -7.78 -43.17
C ARG A 252 13.18 -8.53 -43.13
N LYS A 253 13.81 -8.63 -41.96
CA LYS A 253 15.09 -9.32 -41.81
C LYS A 253 14.98 -10.83 -42.06
N ARG A 254 13.86 -11.45 -41.65
CA ARG A 254 13.57 -12.87 -41.96
C ARG A 254 13.36 -13.11 -43.45
N PHE A 255 12.60 -12.23 -44.12
CA PHE A 255 12.36 -12.32 -45.56
C PHE A 255 13.65 -12.18 -46.40
N GLN A 256 14.52 -11.22 -46.04
CA GLN A 256 15.83 -11.07 -46.70
C GLN A 256 16.71 -12.33 -46.53
N LYS A 257 16.74 -12.93 -45.34
CA LYS A 257 17.45 -14.20 -45.10
C LYS A 257 16.90 -15.36 -45.94
N GLN A 258 15.58 -15.47 -46.07
CA GLN A 258 14.96 -16.48 -46.94
C GLN A 258 15.33 -16.29 -48.42
N LYS A 259 15.25 -15.05 -48.93
CA LYS A 259 15.62 -14.72 -50.31
C LYS A 259 17.09 -15.04 -50.62
N LEU A 260 17.99 -14.83 -49.65
CA LEU A 260 19.40 -15.19 -49.80
C LEU A 260 19.60 -16.72 -49.81
N ARG A 261 18.91 -17.46 -48.93
CA ARG A 261 18.95 -18.94 -48.93
C ARG A 261 18.46 -19.54 -50.24
N GLU A 262 17.39 -19.00 -50.83
CA GLU A 262 16.89 -19.45 -52.13
C GLU A 262 17.87 -19.17 -53.27
N LYS A 263 18.50 -17.99 -53.28
CA LYS A 263 19.56 -17.67 -54.26
C LYS A 263 20.72 -18.66 -54.18
N ILE A 264 21.19 -18.97 -52.97
CA ILE A 264 22.27 -19.95 -52.76
C ILE A 264 21.84 -21.33 -53.25
N LYS A 265 20.63 -21.80 -52.93
CA LYS A 265 20.10 -23.08 -53.44
C LYS A 265 20.03 -23.13 -54.96
N ASN A 266 19.59 -22.05 -55.61
CA ASN A 266 19.50 -21.98 -57.07
C ASN A 266 20.88 -21.99 -57.75
N ILE A 267 21.89 -21.34 -57.14
CA ILE A 267 23.28 -21.38 -57.62
C ILE A 267 23.85 -22.80 -57.48
N MET A 268 23.66 -23.45 -56.32
CA MET A 268 24.09 -24.85 -56.11
C MET A 268 23.45 -25.80 -57.13
N LYS A 269 22.15 -25.64 -57.43
CA LYS A 269 21.45 -26.48 -58.41
C LYS A 269 22.00 -26.33 -59.83
N LYS A 270 22.54 -25.15 -60.19
CA LYS A 270 23.18 -24.91 -61.50
C LYS A 270 24.60 -25.45 -61.60
N MET A 271 25.30 -25.71 -60.48
CA MET A 271 26.66 -26.27 -60.49
C MET A 271 26.69 -27.80 -60.55
N ILE A 272 25.57 -28.46 -60.26
CA ILE A 272 25.45 -29.92 -60.21
C ILE A 272 24.94 -30.50 -61.55
N HIS A 273 24.71 -29.64 -62.55
CA HIS A 273 24.20 -30.01 -63.87
C HIS A 273 25.15 -29.55 -64.97
#